data_AF-A0A094JHU8-F1
#
_entry.id   AF-A0A094JHU8-F1
#
_cell.length_a   1.000
_cell.length_b   1.000
_cell.length_c   1.000
_cell.angle_alpha   90.00
_cell.angle_beta   90.00
_cell.angle_gamma   90.00
#
_symmetry.space_group_name_H-M   'P 1'
#
loop_
_entity.id
_entity.type
_entity.pdbx_description
1 polymer ?
#
loop_
_entity_poly.entity_id
_entity_poly.type
_entity_poly.pdbx_seq_one_letter_code
_entity_poly.pdbx_strand_id
1 'polypeptide(L)'
;MEIVEKKYRGTPIDNKKYAVRLTKFIEHLVSNGKIIEAKYHFKNLFEAKPNHARTIRLGYLLSIATFDNEGVCKFDELLYRSKPKDIEIYWFRLKYYLSVNDYKNCEDCCTFLLSKPIKKEYLRTIIEACLSLNNYVISIQLVKYLKKEKMTLSDIGNKHLKKILLERFINELVRVKCG
;
A
#
# COMPACT_ATOMS: atom_id res chain seq x y z
N MET A 1 -6.69 30.74 -3.29
CA MET A 1 -7.00 29.51 -4.07
C MET A 1 -5.70 28.93 -4.56
N GLU A 2 -5.39 27.67 -4.23
CA GLU A 2 -4.11 27.05 -4.59
C GLU A 2 -3.96 26.92 -6.11
N ILE A 3 -2.71 27.00 -6.61
CA ILE A 3 -2.40 27.02 -8.06
C ILE A 3 -2.95 25.77 -8.78
N VAL A 4 -2.96 24.61 -8.10
CA VAL A 4 -3.45 23.33 -8.65
C VAL A 4 -4.97 23.36 -8.82
N GLU A 5 -5.69 23.87 -7.82
CA GLU A 5 -7.15 24.00 -7.86
C GLU A 5 -7.59 24.97 -8.97
N LYS A 6 -6.95 26.15 -9.05
CA LYS A 6 -7.25 27.15 -10.10
C LYS A 6 -7.04 26.56 -11.50
N LYS A 7 -5.97 25.78 -11.69
CA LYS A 7 -5.70 25.10 -12.97
C LYS A 7 -6.78 24.07 -13.29
N TYR A 8 -7.25 23.29 -12.31
CA TYR A 8 -8.32 22.33 -12.52
C TYR A 8 -9.65 23.03 -12.85
N ARG A 9 -10.13 23.94 -12.00
CA ARG A 9 -11.41 24.64 -12.17
C ARG A 9 -11.50 25.44 -13.47
N GLY A 10 -10.38 26.00 -13.94
CA GLY A 10 -10.30 26.69 -15.23
C GLY A 10 -10.19 25.78 -16.45
N THR A 11 -10.35 24.45 -16.31
CA THR A 11 -10.28 23.50 -17.43
C THR A 11 -11.66 22.99 -17.79
N PRO A 12 -12.15 23.26 -19.01
CA PRO A 12 -13.36 22.63 -19.52
C PRO A 12 -13.26 21.10 -19.55
N ILE A 13 -14.39 20.40 -19.38
CA ILE A 13 -14.45 18.93 -19.27
C ILE A 13 -14.02 18.24 -20.57
N ASP A 14 -14.36 18.84 -21.71
CA ASP A 14 -14.00 18.43 -23.07
C ASP A 14 -12.50 18.60 -23.38
N ASN A 15 -11.77 19.34 -22.55
CA ASN A 15 -10.34 19.53 -22.75
C ASN A 15 -9.57 18.23 -22.50
N LYS A 16 -8.67 17.87 -23.43
CA LYS A 16 -7.77 16.71 -23.31
C LYS A 16 -6.96 16.68 -22.00
N LYS A 17 -6.69 17.85 -21.41
CA LYS A 17 -5.93 17.99 -20.15
C LYS A 17 -6.80 17.90 -18.90
N TYR A 18 -8.13 17.82 -19.02
CA TYR A 18 -9.06 17.78 -17.90
C TYR A 18 -8.72 16.65 -16.93
N ALA A 19 -8.70 15.41 -17.41
CA ALA A 19 -8.40 14.23 -16.58
C ALA A 19 -7.03 14.32 -15.90
N VAL A 20 -6.03 14.89 -16.58
CA VAL A 20 -4.67 15.07 -16.03
C VAL A 20 -4.68 16.11 -14.90
N ARG A 21 -5.36 17.24 -15.08
CA ARG A 21 -5.45 18.31 -14.07
C ARG A 21 -6.30 17.87 -12.89
N LEU A 22 -7.41 17.16 -13.14
CA LEU A 22 -8.24 16.56 -12.11
C LEU A 22 -7.46 15.53 -11.29
N THR A 23 -6.68 14.64 -11.93
CA THR A 23 -5.85 13.67 -11.21
C THR A 23 -4.84 14.38 -10.29
N LYS A 24 -4.15 15.42 -10.78
CA LYS A 24 -3.21 16.20 -9.96
C LYS A 24 -3.89 16.89 -8.78
N PHE A 25 -5.11 17.37 -8.98
CA PHE A 25 -5.89 17.99 -7.92
C PHE A 25 -6.31 16.97 -6.86
N ILE A 26 -6.75 15.76 -7.26
CA ILE A 26 -7.07 14.68 -6.33
C ILE A 26 -5.83 14.27 -5.53
N GLU A 27 -4.67 14.11 -6.17
CA GLU A 27 -3.41 13.80 -5.49
C GLU A 27 -3.00 14.88 -4.48
N HIS A 28 -3.21 16.15 -4.83
CA HIS A 28 -2.98 17.29 -3.93
C HIS A 28 -3.90 17.29 -2.71
N LEU A 29 -5.19 16.95 -2.90
CA LEU A 29 -6.13 16.78 -1.80
C LEU A 29 -5.70 15.63 -0.87
N VAL A 30 -5.28 14.49 -1.45
CA VAL A 30 -4.79 13.34 -0.67
C VAL A 30 -3.55 13.69 0.14
N SER A 31 -2.57 14.40 -0.45
CA SER A 31 -1.36 14.80 0.29
C SER A 31 -1.65 15.76 1.45
N ASN A 32 -2.74 16.52 1.37
CA ASN A 32 -3.20 17.42 2.43
C ASN A 32 -4.19 16.75 3.41
N GLY A 33 -4.38 15.43 3.34
CA GLY A 33 -5.28 14.69 4.22
C GLY A 33 -6.78 14.89 3.93
N LYS A 34 -7.14 15.57 2.84
CA LYS A 34 -8.53 15.86 2.45
C LYS A 34 -9.15 14.71 1.66
N ILE A 35 -9.21 13.53 2.28
CA ILE A 35 -9.59 12.27 1.60
C ILE A 35 -11.04 12.29 1.09
N ILE A 36 -11.97 12.87 1.84
CA ILE A 36 -13.40 12.94 1.45
C ILE A 36 -13.60 13.82 0.21
N GLU A 37 -12.94 14.99 0.18
CA GLU A 37 -12.95 15.88 -0.99
C GLU A 37 -12.31 15.18 -2.20
N ALA A 38 -11.19 14.48 -1.98
CA ALA A 38 -10.52 13.71 -3.02
C ALA A 38 -11.46 12.63 -3.62
N LYS A 39 -12.20 11.90 -2.78
CA LYS A 39 -13.18 10.89 -3.21
C LYS A 39 -14.36 11.50 -3.97
N TYR A 40 -14.83 12.68 -3.57
CA TYR A 40 -15.86 13.42 -4.32
C TYR A 40 -15.39 13.72 -5.75
N HIS A 41 -14.20 14.31 -5.89
CA HIS A 41 -13.64 14.65 -7.21
C HIS A 41 -13.24 13.43 -8.05
N PHE A 42 -12.91 12.31 -7.41
CA PHE A 42 -12.58 11.07 -8.09
C PHE A 42 -13.75 10.50 -8.90
N LYS A 43 -15.01 10.75 -8.51
CA LYS A 43 -16.19 10.33 -9.29
C LYS A 43 -16.13 10.85 -10.73
N ASN A 44 -15.85 12.14 -10.89
CA ASN A 44 -15.71 12.79 -12.20
C ASN A 44 -14.55 12.20 -13.01
N LEU A 45 -13.44 11.83 -12.35
CA LEU A 45 -12.30 11.20 -13.03
C LEU A 45 -12.65 9.80 -13.51
N PHE A 46 -13.37 9.04 -12.69
CA PHE A 46 -13.81 7.69 -12.99
C PHE A 46 -14.80 7.67 -14.16
N GLU A 47 -15.75 8.60 -14.20
CA GLU A 47 -16.66 8.76 -15.33
C GLU A 47 -15.92 9.10 -16.63
N ALA A 48 -14.95 10.02 -16.57
CA ALA A 48 -14.20 10.44 -17.75
C ALA A 48 -13.24 9.35 -18.28
N LYS A 49 -12.62 8.56 -17.39
CA LYS A 49 -11.56 7.59 -17.72
C LYS A 49 -11.59 6.35 -16.81
N PRO A 50 -12.63 5.50 -16.88
CA PRO A 50 -12.84 4.41 -15.92
C PRO A 50 -11.76 3.31 -16.01
N ASN A 51 -11.32 2.99 -17.22
CA ASN A 51 -10.35 1.91 -17.49
C ASN A 51 -8.90 2.40 -17.53
N HIS A 52 -8.66 3.68 -17.24
CA HIS A 52 -7.30 4.21 -17.29
C HIS A 52 -6.50 3.75 -16.07
N ALA A 53 -5.29 3.26 -16.31
CA ALA A 53 -4.41 2.64 -15.33
C ALA A 53 -4.23 3.48 -14.04
N ARG A 54 -4.08 4.81 -14.18
CA ARG A 54 -3.96 5.72 -13.03
C ARG A 54 -5.26 5.90 -12.26
N THR A 55 -6.40 5.90 -12.96
CA THR A 55 -7.72 6.00 -12.34
C THR A 55 -8.01 4.79 -11.48
N ILE A 56 -7.72 3.58 -11.98
CA ILE A 56 -7.91 2.32 -11.24
C ILE A 56 -7.09 2.33 -9.94
N ARG A 57 -5.79 2.64 -10.03
CA ARG A 57 -4.88 2.72 -8.87
C ARG A 57 -5.33 3.75 -7.85
N LEU A 58 -5.74 4.93 -8.30
CA LEU A 58 -6.21 6.00 -7.44
C LEU A 58 -7.52 5.63 -6.75
N GLY A 59 -8.44 4.99 -7.48
CA GLY A 59 -9.68 4.46 -6.92
C GLY A 59 -9.43 3.42 -5.84
N TYR A 60 -8.48 2.52 -6.05
CA TYR A 60 -8.05 1.55 -5.04
C TYR A 60 -7.52 2.25 -3.78
N LEU A 61 -6.56 3.18 -3.93
CA LEU A 61 -5.99 3.92 -2.78
C LEU A 61 -7.05 4.70 -2.00
N LEU A 62 -7.96 5.38 -2.70
CA LEU A 62 -9.05 6.13 -2.07
C LEU A 62 -10.05 5.22 -1.37
N SER A 63 -10.33 4.04 -1.93
CA SER A 63 -11.23 3.07 -1.31
C SER A 63 -10.64 2.54 0.00
N ILE A 64 -9.34 2.20 0.00
CA ILE A 64 -8.62 1.84 1.24
C ILE A 64 -8.68 2.99 2.25
N ALA A 65 -8.32 4.21 1.84
CA ALA A 65 -8.27 5.37 2.73
C ALA A 65 -9.64 5.80 3.29
N THR A 66 -10.74 5.37 2.66
CA THR A 66 -12.10 5.64 3.12
C THR A 66 -12.80 4.41 3.69
N PHE A 67 -12.08 3.31 3.92
CA PHE A 67 -12.63 2.04 4.42
C PHE A 67 -13.83 1.54 3.60
N ASP A 68 -13.78 1.76 2.29
CA ASP A 68 -14.81 1.37 1.33
C ASP A 68 -14.48 -0.01 0.76
N ASN A 69 -14.95 -1.05 1.43
CA ASN A 69 -14.67 -2.44 1.08
C ASN A 69 -15.23 -2.83 -0.30
N GLU A 70 -16.40 -2.32 -0.68
CA GLU A 70 -16.97 -2.54 -2.01
C GLU A 70 -16.11 -1.90 -3.09
N GLY A 71 -15.65 -0.67 -2.85
CA GLY A 71 -14.70 0.02 -3.69
C GLY A 71 -13.38 -0.75 -3.83
N VAL A 72 -12.84 -1.27 -2.72
CA VAL A 72 -11.64 -2.12 -2.74
C VAL A 72 -11.83 -3.34 -3.63
N CYS A 73 -12.91 -4.10 -3.46
CA CYS A 73 -13.20 -5.28 -4.29
C CYS A 73 -13.31 -4.90 -5.77
N LYS A 74 -14.04 -3.83 -6.08
CA LYS A 74 -14.21 -3.32 -7.45
C LYS A 74 -12.87 -2.95 -8.08
N PHE A 75 -12.03 -2.20 -7.37
CA PHE A 75 -10.75 -1.75 -7.91
C PHE A 75 -9.67 -2.83 -7.92
N ASP A 76 -9.74 -3.83 -7.03
CA ASP A 76 -8.92 -5.04 -7.10
C ASP A 76 -9.23 -5.83 -8.38
N GLU A 77 -10.52 -6.01 -8.69
CA GLU A 77 -10.93 -6.69 -9.91
C GLU A 77 -10.53 -5.90 -11.17
N LEU A 78 -10.76 -4.59 -11.21
CA LEU A 78 -10.33 -3.74 -12.32
C LEU A 78 -8.81 -3.75 -12.49
N LEU A 79 -8.06 -3.72 -11.38
CA LEU A 79 -6.62 -3.83 -11.39
C LEU A 79 -6.21 -5.18 -11.98
N TYR A 80 -6.74 -6.30 -11.49
CA TYR A 80 -6.46 -7.64 -12.00
C TYR A 80 -6.75 -7.77 -13.51
N ARG A 81 -7.92 -7.29 -13.96
CA ARG A 81 -8.33 -7.32 -15.38
C ARG A 81 -7.41 -6.48 -16.28
N SER A 82 -6.77 -5.45 -15.73
CA SER A 82 -5.75 -4.65 -16.47
C SER A 82 -4.42 -5.38 -16.68
N LYS A 83 -4.30 -6.64 -16.23
CA LYS A 83 -3.11 -7.51 -16.34
C LYS A 83 -1.80 -6.86 -15.87
N PRO A 84 -1.75 -6.28 -14.65
CA PRO A 84 -0.53 -5.74 -14.08
C PRO A 84 0.40 -6.88 -13.67
N LYS A 85 1.58 -6.52 -13.17
CA LYS A 85 2.48 -7.51 -12.54
C LYS A 85 1.88 -7.95 -11.20
N ASP A 86 1.99 -9.24 -10.87
CA ASP A 86 1.50 -9.78 -9.60
C ASP A 86 2.00 -9.01 -8.38
N ILE A 87 3.26 -8.57 -8.40
CA ILE A 87 3.88 -7.75 -7.34
C ILE A 87 3.02 -6.51 -7.04
N GLU A 88 2.46 -5.87 -8.05
CA GLU A 88 1.62 -4.69 -7.86
C GLU A 88 0.29 -5.04 -7.20
N ILE A 89 -0.36 -6.14 -7.61
CA ILE A 89 -1.60 -6.62 -7.00
C ILE A 89 -1.37 -6.92 -5.51
N TYR A 90 -0.34 -7.69 -5.19
CA TYR A 90 -0.01 -8.04 -3.82
C TYR A 90 0.37 -6.82 -2.98
N TRP A 91 0.97 -5.79 -3.56
CA TRP A 91 1.26 -4.54 -2.84
C TRP A 91 -0.02 -3.76 -2.49
N PHE A 92 -0.97 -3.66 -3.41
CA PHE A 92 -2.28 -3.04 -3.13
C PHE A 92 -3.06 -3.82 -2.07
N ARG A 93 -3.09 -5.15 -2.19
CA ARG A 93 -3.72 -6.03 -1.21
C ARG A 93 -3.07 -5.93 0.16
N LEU A 94 -1.73 -5.88 0.25
CA LEU A 94 -1.03 -5.65 1.51
C LEU A 94 -1.48 -4.35 2.19
N LYS A 95 -1.61 -3.24 1.44
CA LYS A 95 -2.10 -1.97 2.00
C LYS A 95 -3.52 -2.09 2.55
N TYR A 96 -4.39 -2.78 1.82
CA TYR A 96 -5.75 -3.03 2.27
C TYR A 96 -5.77 -3.89 3.55
N TYR A 97 -5.10 -5.04 3.54
CA TYR A 97 -5.05 -5.94 4.69
C TYR A 97 -4.45 -5.29 5.93
N LEU A 98 -3.45 -4.40 5.76
CA LEU A 98 -2.95 -3.58 6.86
C LEU A 98 -4.01 -2.63 7.41
N SER A 99 -4.81 -1.98 6.56
CA SER A 99 -5.88 -1.07 7.02
C SER A 99 -6.99 -1.77 7.80
N VAL A 100 -7.21 -3.07 7.58
CA VAL A 100 -8.24 -3.87 8.26
C VAL A 100 -7.67 -4.83 9.30
N ASN A 101 -6.37 -4.74 9.61
CA ASN A 101 -5.65 -5.62 10.55
C ASN A 101 -5.79 -7.12 10.24
N ASP A 102 -5.80 -7.50 8.95
CA ASP A 102 -5.84 -8.90 8.54
C ASP A 102 -4.42 -9.50 8.55
N TYR A 103 -4.00 -9.94 9.74
CA TYR A 103 -2.64 -10.44 9.99
C TYR A 103 -2.21 -11.57 9.05
N LYS A 104 -3.12 -12.52 8.79
CA LYS A 104 -2.81 -13.70 7.98
C LYS A 104 -2.55 -13.29 6.53
N ASN A 105 -3.46 -12.51 5.95
CA ASN A 105 -3.30 -12.09 4.57
C ASN A 105 -2.16 -11.07 4.40
N CYS A 106 -1.83 -10.29 5.43
CA CYS A 106 -0.60 -9.48 5.46
C CYS A 106 0.66 -10.36 5.41
N GLU A 107 0.72 -11.44 6.19
CA GLU A 107 1.85 -12.38 6.19
C GLU A 107 2.05 -13.03 4.81
N ASP A 108 0.96 -13.50 4.20
CA ASP A 108 0.99 -14.11 2.86
C ASP A 108 1.48 -13.10 1.81
N CYS A 109 0.97 -11.86 1.85
CA CYS A 109 1.40 -10.83 0.92
C CYS A 109 2.87 -10.45 1.11
N CYS A 110 3.32 -10.24 2.34
CA CYS A 110 4.72 -9.93 2.63
C CYS A 110 5.65 -11.06 2.19
N THR A 111 5.27 -12.31 2.44
CA THR A 111 6.06 -13.49 2.05
C THR A 111 6.18 -13.58 0.53
N PHE A 112 5.08 -13.40 -0.21
CA PHE A 112 5.10 -13.36 -1.66
C PHE A 112 5.99 -12.22 -2.18
N LEU A 113 5.79 -10.99 -1.68
CA LEU A 113 6.54 -9.81 -2.15
C LEU A 113 8.04 -9.95 -1.89
N LEU A 114 8.44 -10.41 -0.71
CA LEU A 114 9.85 -10.63 -0.35
C LEU A 114 10.49 -11.81 -1.10
N SER A 115 9.71 -12.66 -1.77
CA SER A 115 10.25 -13.70 -2.66
C SER A 115 10.69 -13.16 -4.03
N LYS A 116 10.31 -11.92 -4.38
CA LYS A 116 10.54 -11.29 -5.68
C LYS A 116 11.48 -10.08 -5.56
N PRO A 117 12.16 -9.67 -6.64
CA PRO A 117 12.83 -8.38 -6.67
C PRO A 117 11.77 -7.26 -6.67
N ILE A 118 11.74 -6.45 -5.61
CA ILE A 118 10.73 -5.41 -5.42
C ILE A 118 11.34 -4.01 -5.45
N LYS A 119 10.51 -3.03 -5.83
CA LYS A 119 10.89 -1.62 -5.78
C LYS A 119 10.96 -1.12 -4.32
N LYS A 120 11.78 -0.08 -4.10
CA LYS A 120 11.94 0.56 -2.78
C LYS A 120 10.62 1.03 -2.16
N GLU A 121 9.68 1.50 -2.98
CA GLU A 121 8.34 1.91 -2.53
C GLU A 121 7.56 0.76 -1.89
N TYR A 122 7.66 -0.46 -2.42
CA TYR A 122 6.98 -1.64 -1.88
C TYR A 122 7.66 -2.14 -0.63
N LEU A 123 9.00 -2.12 -0.61
CA LEU A 123 9.79 -2.48 0.57
C LEU A 123 9.45 -1.60 1.78
N ARG A 124 9.21 -0.30 1.59
CA ARG A 124 8.78 0.60 2.68
C ARG A 124 7.48 0.12 3.34
N THR A 125 6.47 -0.25 2.54
CA THR A 125 5.20 -0.77 3.05
C THR A 125 5.39 -2.10 3.81
N ILE A 126 6.28 -2.98 3.33
CA ILE A 126 6.58 -4.25 4.00
C ILE A 126 7.29 -4.02 5.33
N ILE A 127 8.23 -3.07 5.41
CA ILE A 127 8.88 -2.70 6.67
C ILE A 127 7.83 -2.18 7.66
N GLU A 128 6.93 -1.29 7.21
CA GLU A 128 5.83 -0.79 8.03
C GLU A 128 4.93 -1.93 8.53
N ALA A 129 4.57 -2.88 7.67
CA ALA A 129 3.83 -4.08 8.05
C ALA A 129 4.58 -4.90 9.12
N CYS A 130 5.86 -5.15 8.90
CA CYS A 130 6.70 -5.94 9.81
C CYS A 130 6.77 -5.31 11.20
N LEU A 131 6.95 -3.99 11.27
CA LEU A 131 7.06 -3.26 12.53
C LEU A 131 5.71 -3.15 13.26
N SER A 132 4.62 -2.99 12.51
CA SER A 132 3.28 -2.80 13.08
C SER A 132 2.67 -4.11 13.59
N LEU A 133 2.90 -5.21 12.88
CA LEU A 133 2.27 -6.51 13.18
C LEU A 133 3.08 -7.35 14.18
N ASN A 134 4.34 -6.99 14.45
CA ASN A 134 5.29 -7.78 15.27
C ASN A 134 5.34 -9.27 14.86
N ASN A 135 5.16 -9.54 13.57
CA ASN A 135 5.05 -10.90 13.05
C ASN A 135 6.44 -11.51 12.79
N TYR A 136 6.69 -12.67 13.40
CA TYR A 136 7.95 -13.39 13.29
C TYR A 136 8.27 -13.88 11.88
N VAL A 137 7.26 -14.41 11.16
CA VAL A 137 7.43 -14.94 9.80
C VAL A 137 7.84 -13.83 8.84
N ILE A 138 7.12 -12.70 8.87
CA ILE A 138 7.45 -11.51 8.07
C ILE A 138 8.87 -11.03 8.41
N SER A 139 9.22 -10.98 9.70
CA SER A 139 10.53 -10.53 10.18
C SER A 139 11.68 -11.38 9.63
N ILE A 140 11.56 -12.71 9.64
CA ILE A 140 12.58 -13.59 9.07
C ILE A 140 12.74 -13.35 7.57
N GLN A 141 11.63 -13.31 6.84
CA GLN A 141 11.68 -13.12 5.38
C GLN A 141 12.31 -11.77 5.03
N LEU A 142 12.01 -10.73 5.82
CA LEU A 142 12.60 -9.41 5.63
C LEU A 142 14.11 -9.44 5.87
N VAL A 143 14.60 -10.11 6.91
CA VAL A 143 16.05 -10.26 7.14
C VAL A 143 16.73 -10.99 5.99
N LYS A 144 16.14 -12.10 5.52
CA LYS A 144 16.68 -12.86 4.38
C LYS A 144 16.77 -11.99 3.13
N TYR A 145 15.72 -11.22 2.85
CA TYR A 145 15.67 -10.29 1.73
C TYR A 145 16.74 -9.21 1.85
N LEU A 146 16.83 -8.51 2.99
CA LEU A 146 17.80 -7.46 3.23
C LEU A 146 19.24 -7.96 3.09
N LYS A 147 19.54 -9.16 3.61
CA LYS A 147 20.86 -9.79 3.46
C LYS A 147 21.17 -10.09 1.99
N LYS A 148 20.21 -10.62 1.24
CA LYS A 148 20.36 -10.91 -0.19
C LYS A 148 20.64 -9.64 -0.99
N GLU A 149 19.89 -8.57 -0.72
CA GLU A 149 20.01 -7.29 -1.41
C GLU A 149 21.13 -6.38 -0.84
N LYS A 150 21.90 -6.87 0.15
CA LYS A 150 22.97 -6.12 0.84
C LYS A 150 22.48 -4.78 1.42
N MET A 151 21.25 -4.76 1.92
CA MET A 151 20.61 -3.61 2.54
C MET A 151 20.57 -3.75 4.06
N THR A 152 20.51 -2.62 4.75
CA THR A 152 20.32 -2.56 6.20
C THR A 152 19.18 -1.62 6.54
N LEU A 153 18.45 -1.93 7.62
CA LEU A 153 17.50 -0.99 8.20
C LEU A 153 18.25 0.07 9.01
N SER A 154 17.53 1.12 9.41
CA SER A 154 18.01 2.04 10.45
C SER A 154 18.25 1.30 11.77
N ASP A 155 19.03 1.90 12.67
CA ASP A 155 19.32 1.31 13.99
C ASP A 155 18.05 1.01 14.78
N ILE A 156 17.04 1.89 14.68
CA ILE A 156 15.73 1.70 15.31
C ILE A 156 15.03 0.47 14.72
N GLY A 157 14.99 0.37 13.38
CA GLY A 157 14.37 -0.78 12.71
C GLY A 157 15.08 -2.10 13.02
N ASN A 158 16.41 -2.09 13.06
CA ASN A 158 17.20 -3.27 13.44
C ASN A 158 16.97 -3.69 14.89
N LYS A 159 16.90 -2.73 15.84
CA LYS A 159 16.58 -3.03 17.25
C LYS A 159 15.20 -3.65 17.39
N HIS A 160 14.20 -3.09 16.71
CA HIS A 160 12.84 -3.61 16.75
C HIS A 160 12.75 -5.03 16.17
N LEU A 161 13.38 -5.25 15.02
CA LEU A 161 13.40 -6.57 14.39
C LEU A 161 14.11 -7.61 15.27
N LYS A 162 15.25 -7.25 15.87
CA LYS A 162 15.96 -8.11 16.84
C LYS A 162 15.07 -8.45 18.03
N LYS A 163 14.30 -7.50 18.55
CA LYS A 163 13.37 -7.73 19.66
C LYS A 163 12.34 -8.80 19.31
N ILE A 164 11.68 -8.71 18.15
CA ILE A 164 10.70 -9.72 17.69
C ILE A 164 11.34 -11.12 17.62
N LEU A 165 12.54 -11.22 17.05
CA LEU A 165 13.25 -12.50 16.92
C LEU A 165 13.65 -13.08 18.28
N LEU A 166 14.15 -12.25 19.21
CA LEU A 166 14.55 -12.65 20.55
C LEU A 166 13.35 -13.07 21.40
N GLU A 167 12.22 -12.36 21.32
CA GLU A 167 10.99 -12.73 22.02
C GLU A 167 10.51 -14.12 21.59
N ARG A 168 10.52 -14.42 20.28
CA ARG A 168 10.17 -15.76 19.81
C ARG A 168 11.14 -16.82 20.34
N PHE A 169 12.44 -16.55 20.32
CA PHE A 169 13.45 -17.47 20.82
C PHE A 169 13.27 -17.77 22.32
N ILE A 170 13.06 -16.73 23.14
CA ILE A 170 12.80 -16.88 24.57
C ILE A 170 11.54 -17.73 24.81
N ASN A 171 10.46 -17.47 24.06
CA ASN A 171 9.22 -18.24 24.18
C ASN A 171 9.42 -19.74 23.88
N GLU A 172 10.20 -20.08 22.85
CA GLU A 172 10.53 -21.48 22.56
C GLU A 172 11.42 -22.10 23.64
N LEU A 173 12.40 -21.37 24.19
CA LEU A 173 13.23 -21.86 25.29
C LEU A 173 12.42 -22.16 26.55
N VAL A 174 11.49 -21.27 26.92
CA VAL A 174 10.60 -21.48 28.06
C VAL A 174 9.73 -22.71 27.82
N ARG A 175 9.18 -22.87 26.62
CA ARG A 175 8.37 -24.03 26.25
C ARG A 175 9.13 -25.35 26.39
N VAL A 176 10.41 -25.39 26.00
CA VAL A 176 11.26 -26.59 26.12
C VAL A 176 11.70 -26.85 27.56
N LYS A 177 11.87 -25.81 28.39
CA LYS A 177 12.28 -25.96 29.80
C LYS A 177 11.12 -26.34 30.73
N CYS A 178 9.89 -25.96 30.38
CA CYS A 178 8.69 -26.15 31.21
C CYS A 178 7.70 -27.19 30.66
N GLY A 179 8.05 -27.90 29.59
CA GLY A 179 7.32 -29.07 29.06
C GLY A 179 8.12 -30.34 29.30
#